data_AF-A0A8H6BSA0-F1
#
_entry.id   AF-A0A8H6BSA0-F1
#
_cell.length_a   1.000
_cell.length_b   1.000
_cell.length_c   1.000
_cell.angle_alpha   90.00
_cell.angle_beta   90.00
_cell.angle_gamma   90.00
#
_symmetry.space_group_name_H-M   'P 1'
#
loop_
_entity.id
_entity.type
_entity.pdbx_description
1 polymer ?
#
loop_
_entity_poly.entity_id
_entity_poly.type
_entity_poly.pdbx_seq_one_letter_code
_entity_poly.pdbx_strand_id
1 'polypeptide(L)'
;METSNTSIELFSETAKLPSEVIAIIVGYLPKCILPNLLYFPPIREIVASTILSDVQLKGIEQWNIYPKAIHMEIEVHFKNVLDTFPRLLKEASSINGSLSSRKGSEAETVLNLILNSNIRFDSLELSNFRGPIVPPVATNIKLSSTILNSYNISGMKKLDIKMDFSDDETHEYTFSSDLEDLTIDANFSMQVTLPPNLRKLCVRAGWDSVDFISQEMVYLEHLQLKLPSIESFEDIGIIAPNLKTLVLTDCEELSNYDNLKQFQHLKHLVLTHCEYPFSLLRKGTFSELESFEYTAGEDVHPDDFTDELLTFPANLKKLTIHCCDFVNLDLENLILPSTLTQLELHHLIFDDGYFYLSENLQHVHIKATKLTFDSSFRIPPMAEQIKLSATCVTFESWDFMYHLPNSLTSLHLATIDKENPIHINQRIKWPLMLGSFTLKGFDINCNALELLNMKNLDLK
;
A
#
# COMPACT_ATOMS: atom_id res chain seq x y z
N MET A 1 -23.42 -54.22 -38.01
CA MET A 1 -24.06 -53.00 -38.52
C MET A 1 -24.30 -52.07 -37.35
N GLU A 2 -23.71 -50.87 -37.46
CA GLU A 2 -24.07 -49.58 -36.84
C GLU A 2 -24.29 -49.48 -35.32
N THR A 3 -23.26 -49.04 -34.58
CA THR A 3 -23.43 -48.40 -33.25
C THR A 3 -22.46 -47.22 -32.98
N SER A 4 -21.66 -46.75 -33.95
CA SER A 4 -20.62 -45.74 -33.67
C SER A 4 -21.00 -44.27 -33.94
N ASN A 5 -22.15 -43.98 -34.56
CA ASN A 5 -22.54 -42.59 -34.89
C ASN A 5 -23.53 -41.96 -33.88
N THR A 6 -24.29 -42.77 -33.15
CA THR A 6 -25.43 -42.28 -32.35
C THR A 6 -25.01 -41.51 -31.09
N SER A 7 -23.83 -41.79 -30.52
CA SER A 7 -23.35 -41.11 -29.31
C SER A 7 -22.77 -39.73 -29.60
N ILE A 8 -22.08 -39.55 -30.73
CA ILE A 8 -21.46 -38.26 -31.09
C ILE A 8 -22.55 -37.26 -31.49
N GLU A 9 -23.56 -37.69 -32.26
CA GLU A 9 -24.71 -36.86 -32.61
C GLU A 9 -25.47 -36.39 -31.37
N LEU A 10 -25.77 -37.29 -30.43
CA LEU A 10 -26.48 -36.96 -29.19
C LEU A 10 -25.80 -35.85 -28.38
N PHE A 11 -24.47 -35.95 -28.17
CA PHE A 11 -23.74 -34.94 -27.40
C PHE A 11 -23.48 -33.65 -28.18
N SER A 12 -23.45 -33.71 -29.51
CA SER A 12 -23.38 -32.52 -30.36
C SER A 12 -24.67 -31.69 -30.34
N GLU A 13 -25.84 -32.35 -30.25
CA GLU A 13 -27.12 -31.67 -30.07
C GLU A 13 -27.30 -31.17 -28.62
N THR A 14 -26.83 -31.94 -27.63
CA THR A 14 -26.84 -31.53 -26.22
C THR A 14 -26.04 -30.24 -26.01
N ALA A 15 -24.94 -30.05 -26.75
CA ALA A 15 -24.11 -28.85 -26.69
C ALA A 15 -24.80 -27.56 -27.19
N LYS A 16 -25.97 -27.67 -27.85
CA LYS A 16 -26.76 -26.51 -28.30
C LYS A 16 -27.73 -26.00 -27.22
N LEU A 17 -27.84 -26.70 -26.10
CA LEU A 17 -28.71 -26.31 -24.98
C LEU A 17 -28.03 -25.26 -24.10
N PRO A 18 -28.79 -24.48 -23.31
CA PRO A 18 -28.23 -23.58 -22.30
C PRO A 18 -27.34 -24.33 -21.29
N SER A 19 -26.30 -23.66 -20.79
CA SER A 19 -25.31 -24.21 -19.86
C SER A 19 -25.94 -24.87 -18.62
N GLU A 20 -27.02 -24.30 -18.11
CA GLU A 20 -27.73 -24.77 -16.92
C GLU A 20 -28.43 -26.10 -17.20
N VAL A 21 -29.00 -26.25 -18.40
CA VAL A 21 -29.68 -27.49 -18.83
C VAL A 21 -28.67 -28.59 -19.10
N ILE A 22 -27.52 -28.26 -19.70
CA ILE A 22 -26.42 -29.22 -19.91
C ILE A 22 -25.89 -29.72 -18.56
N ALA A 23 -25.68 -28.83 -17.58
CA ALA A 23 -25.24 -29.21 -16.24
C ALA A 23 -26.20 -30.18 -15.55
N ILE A 24 -27.52 -29.96 -15.69
CA ILE A 24 -28.54 -30.88 -15.17
C ILE A 24 -28.46 -32.24 -15.86
N ILE A 25 -28.41 -32.27 -17.19
CA ILE A 25 -28.33 -33.53 -17.96
C ILE A 25 -27.07 -34.31 -17.57
N VAL A 26 -25.91 -33.65 -17.54
CA VAL A 26 -24.62 -34.24 -17.14
C VAL A 26 -24.68 -34.76 -15.69
N GLY A 27 -25.35 -34.04 -14.79
CA GLY A 27 -25.53 -34.44 -13.39
C GLY A 27 -26.35 -35.73 -13.19
N TYR A 28 -27.23 -36.10 -14.14
CA TYR A 28 -28.00 -37.34 -14.10
C TYR A 28 -27.31 -38.53 -14.79
N LEU A 29 -26.17 -38.31 -15.46
CA LEU A 29 -25.46 -39.40 -16.14
C LEU A 29 -24.71 -40.29 -15.14
N PRO A 30 -24.61 -41.60 -15.42
CA PRO A 30 -23.77 -42.50 -14.63
C PRO A 30 -22.32 -41.99 -14.53
N LYS A 31 -21.79 -41.93 -13.29
CA LYS A 31 -20.48 -41.33 -12.99
C LYS A 31 -19.31 -41.96 -13.76
N CYS A 32 -19.43 -43.23 -14.15
CA CYS A 32 -18.42 -43.93 -14.97
C CYS A 32 -18.33 -43.42 -16.42
N ILE A 33 -19.35 -42.70 -16.90
CA ILE A 33 -19.41 -42.18 -18.27
C ILE A 33 -18.82 -40.77 -18.35
N LEU A 34 -18.83 -40.00 -17.25
CA LEU A 34 -18.39 -38.60 -17.22
C LEU A 34 -16.94 -38.37 -17.71
N PRO A 35 -15.93 -39.19 -17.37
CA PRO A 35 -14.57 -39.00 -17.89
C PRO A 35 -14.48 -39.10 -19.41
N ASN A 36 -15.33 -39.93 -20.04
CA ASN A 36 -15.37 -40.06 -21.48
C ASN A 36 -15.96 -38.81 -22.16
N LEU A 37 -16.77 -38.02 -21.43
CA LEU A 37 -17.36 -36.79 -21.93
C LEU A 37 -16.38 -35.61 -21.91
N LEU A 38 -15.27 -35.70 -21.18
CA LEU A 38 -14.19 -34.69 -21.22
C LEU A 38 -13.56 -34.59 -22.62
N TYR A 39 -13.63 -35.65 -23.42
CA TYR A 39 -13.12 -35.65 -24.78
C TYR A 39 -13.99 -34.85 -25.76
N PHE A 40 -15.20 -34.41 -25.36
CA PHE A 40 -16.09 -33.59 -26.19
C PHE A 40 -15.90 -32.10 -25.87
N PRO A 41 -15.20 -31.33 -26.73
CA PRO A 41 -14.87 -29.93 -26.45
C PRO A 41 -16.06 -29.04 -26.06
N PRO A 42 -17.24 -29.13 -26.70
CA PRO A 42 -18.35 -28.20 -26.43
C PRO A 42 -18.95 -28.28 -25.03
N ILE A 43 -18.82 -29.41 -24.33
CA ILE A 43 -19.39 -29.63 -22.99
C ILE A 43 -18.31 -29.90 -21.92
N ARG A 44 -17.03 -29.86 -22.32
CA ARG A 44 -15.88 -30.28 -21.51
C ARG A 44 -15.79 -29.54 -20.19
N GLU A 45 -15.98 -28.22 -20.21
CA GLU A 45 -15.85 -27.37 -19.03
C GLU A 45 -16.94 -27.65 -17.99
N ILE A 46 -18.17 -27.84 -18.46
CA ILE A 46 -19.32 -28.21 -17.62
C ILE A 46 -19.10 -29.61 -17.02
N VAL A 47 -18.66 -30.58 -17.83
CA VAL A 47 -18.35 -31.94 -17.37
C VAL A 47 -17.21 -31.95 -16.35
N ALA A 48 -16.14 -31.17 -16.58
CA ALA A 48 -15.02 -31.05 -15.65
C ALA A 48 -15.49 -30.43 -14.32
N SER A 49 -16.32 -29.40 -14.37
CA SER A 49 -16.93 -28.79 -13.20
C SER A 49 -17.80 -29.79 -12.41
N THR A 50 -18.62 -30.59 -13.10
CA THR A 50 -19.44 -31.65 -12.46
C THR A 50 -18.60 -32.75 -11.84
N ILE A 51 -17.49 -33.17 -12.47
CA ILE A 51 -16.59 -34.18 -11.90
C ILE A 51 -15.86 -33.63 -10.68
N LEU A 52 -15.35 -32.39 -10.75
CA LEU A 52 -14.60 -31.77 -9.68
C LEU A 52 -15.47 -31.50 -8.45
N SER A 53 -16.72 -31.06 -8.66
CA SER A 53 -17.69 -30.96 -7.58
C SER A 53 -17.92 -32.34 -6.96
N ASP A 54 -18.22 -33.37 -7.75
CA ASP A 54 -18.44 -34.73 -7.23
C ASP A 54 -17.25 -35.30 -6.42
N VAL A 55 -16.01 -35.04 -6.84
CA VAL A 55 -14.79 -35.49 -6.16
C VAL A 55 -14.58 -34.74 -4.85
N GLN A 56 -14.76 -33.41 -4.83
CA GLN A 56 -14.71 -32.64 -3.58
C GLN A 56 -15.79 -33.09 -2.59
N LEU A 57 -16.99 -33.35 -3.08
CA LEU A 57 -18.15 -33.71 -2.26
C LEU A 57 -18.04 -35.12 -1.68
N LYS A 58 -17.54 -36.10 -2.45
CA LYS A 58 -17.23 -37.43 -1.92
C LYS A 58 -16.07 -37.41 -0.93
N GLY A 59 -15.06 -36.57 -1.14
CA GLY A 59 -13.98 -36.38 -0.17
C GLY A 59 -14.48 -35.88 1.19
N ILE A 60 -15.42 -34.93 1.18
CA ILE A 60 -16.07 -34.41 2.39
C ILE A 60 -16.89 -35.51 3.09
N GLU A 61 -17.74 -36.23 2.35
CA GLU A 61 -18.63 -37.26 2.92
C GLU A 61 -17.88 -38.50 3.43
N GLN A 62 -16.85 -38.95 2.71
CA GLN A 62 -16.18 -40.22 3.01
C GLN A 62 -14.98 -40.05 3.97
N TRP A 63 -14.35 -38.86 4.02
CA TRP A 63 -13.09 -38.64 4.75
C TRP A 63 -13.21 -37.55 5.81
N ASN A 64 -14.35 -36.85 5.89
CA ASN A 64 -14.58 -35.75 6.83
C ASN A 64 -13.54 -34.62 6.71
N ILE A 65 -13.05 -34.39 5.49
CA ILE A 65 -12.05 -33.36 5.17
C ILE A 65 -12.80 -32.10 4.74
N TYR A 66 -12.66 -31.03 5.53
CA TYR A 66 -13.24 -29.73 5.25
C TYR A 66 -12.18 -28.74 4.75
N PRO A 67 -12.52 -27.83 3.82
CA PRO A 67 -11.62 -26.79 3.37
C PRO A 67 -11.29 -25.83 4.51
N LYS A 68 -10.03 -25.39 4.54
CA LYS A 68 -9.57 -24.38 5.50
C LYS A 68 -10.20 -23.01 5.24
N ALA A 69 -10.42 -22.67 3.98
CA ALA A 69 -11.07 -21.41 3.57
C ALA A 69 -11.95 -21.65 2.34
N ILE A 70 -13.09 -21.00 2.29
CA ILE A 70 -14.00 -20.99 1.15
C ILE A 70 -14.13 -19.56 0.63
N HIS A 71 -13.95 -19.37 -0.67
CA HIS A 71 -14.23 -18.11 -1.36
C HIS A 71 -15.36 -18.35 -2.35
N MET A 72 -16.40 -17.54 -2.30
CA MET A 72 -17.55 -17.73 -3.18
C MET A 72 -18.16 -16.41 -3.62
N GLU A 73 -18.56 -16.37 -4.88
CA GLU A 73 -19.57 -15.43 -5.35
C GLU A 73 -20.93 -15.93 -4.86
N ILE A 74 -21.54 -15.14 -3.97
CA ILE A 74 -22.72 -15.54 -3.22
C ILE A 74 -23.90 -15.79 -4.17
N GLU A 75 -24.06 -14.97 -5.22
CA GLU A 75 -25.17 -15.08 -6.17
C GLU A 75 -25.23 -16.44 -6.86
N VAL A 76 -24.07 -16.98 -7.23
CA VAL A 76 -23.97 -18.16 -8.07
C VAL A 76 -23.94 -19.43 -7.22
N HIS A 77 -23.20 -19.38 -6.11
CA HIS A 77 -22.80 -20.59 -5.40
C HIS A 77 -23.51 -20.79 -4.06
N PHE A 78 -23.85 -19.70 -3.35
CA PHE A 78 -24.19 -19.83 -1.92
C PHE A 78 -25.43 -20.68 -1.67
N LYS A 79 -26.53 -20.42 -2.39
CA LYS A 79 -27.76 -21.20 -2.23
C LYS A 79 -27.55 -22.68 -2.58
N ASN A 80 -26.87 -22.96 -3.69
CA ASN A 80 -26.60 -24.34 -4.11
C ASN A 80 -25.74 -25.09 -3.09
N VAL A 81 -24.71 -24.43 -2.52
CA VAL A 81 -23.86 -25.02 -1.49
C VAL A 81 -24.63 -25.20 -0.17
N LEU A 82 -25.46 -24.22 0.21
CA LEU A 82 -26.30 -24.29 1.40
C LEU A 82 -27.33 -25.43 1.33
N ASP A 83 -27.98 -25.59 0.18
CA ASP A 83 -29.00 -26.62 -0.04
C ASP A 83 -28.39 -28.03 -0.16
N THR A 84 -27.21 -28.14 -0.79
CA THR A 84 -26.60 -29.45 -1.09
C THR A 84 -25.63 -29.91 -0.01
N PHE A 85 -24.84 -29.01 0.58
CA PHE A 85 -23.78 -29.34 1.55
C PHE A 85 -23.67 -28.32 2.70
N PRO A 86 -24.73 -28.13 3.52
CA PRO A 86 -24.73 -27.12 4.59
C PRO A 86 -23.64 -27.36 5.64
N ARG A 87 -23.20 -28.61 5.85
CA ARG A 87 -22.08 -28.93 6.77
C ARG A 87 -20.76 -28.34 6.31
N LEU A 88 -20.54 -28.20 4.99
CA LEU A 88 -19.33 -27.60 4.45
C LEU A 88 -19.14 -26.16 4.94
N LEU A 89 -20.23 -25.39 4.98
CA LEU A 89 -20.26 -24.01 5.45
C LEU A 89 -20.24 -23.89 6.98
N LYS A 90 -20.52 -24.96 7.72
CA LYS A 90 -20.48 -24.95 9.18
C LYS A 90 -19.11 -25.35 9.74
N GLU A 91 -18.42 -26.23 9.04
CA GLU A 91 -17.14 -26.82 9.48
C GLU A 91 -15.93 -26.15 8.84
N ALA A 92 -16.13 -25.28 7.83
CA ALA A 92 -15.05 -24.48 7.26
C ALA A 92 -14.43 -23.57 8.32
N SER A 93 -13.10 -23.49 8.35
CA SER A 93 -12.40 -22.60 9.28
C SER A 93 -12.50 -21.13 8.87
N SER A 94 -12.77 -20.86 7.59
CA SER A 94 -12.99 -19.51 7.10
C SER A 94 -13.90 -19.45 5.88
N ILE A 95 -14.75 -18.42 5.81
CA ILE A 95 -15.70 -18.20 4.71
C ILE A 95 -15.65 -16.74 4.28
N ASN A 96 -15.34 -16.55 3.00
CA ASN A 96 -15.30 -15.25 2.34
C ASN A 96 -16.34 -15.23 1.21
N GLY A 97 -17.17 -14.19 1.22
CA GLY A 97 -18.23 -14.02 0.24
C GLY A 97 -18.07 -12.71 -0.51
N SER A 98 -18.34 -12.73 -1.81
CA SER A 98 -18.57 -11.51 -2.58
C SER A 98 -19.98 -11.52 -3.15
N LEU A 99 -20.60 -10.35 -3.15
CA LEU A 99 -21.92 -10.12 -3.71
C LEU A 99 -21.86 -8.81 -4.49
N SER A 100 -22.29 -8.82 -5.73
CA SER A 100 -22.41 -7.63 -6.58
C SER A 100 -23.81 -7.53 -7.13
N SER A 101 -24.44 -6.37 -6.98
CA SER A 101 -25.85 -6.14 -7.24
C SER A 101 -26.38 -6.64 -8.58
N ARG A 102 -27.60 -7.19 -8.50
CA ARG A 102 -28.62 -7.21 -9.55
C ARG A 102 -29.66 -6.12 -9.30
N LYS A 103 -30.29 -5.61 -10.36
CA LYS A 103 -31.35 -4.58 -10.28
C LYS A 103 -32.52 -5.04 -9.38
N GLY A 104 -32.85 -4.26 -8.34
CA GLY A 104 -34.13 -4.36 -7.62
C GLY A 104 -34.22 -5.47 -6.56
N SER A 105 -35.34 -6.22 -6.56
CA SER A 105 -35.77 -7.17 -5.50
C SER A 105 -34.92 -8.45 -5.36
N GLU A 106 -34.09 -8.78 -6.35
CA GLU A 106 -33.22 -9.96 -6.31
C GLU A 106 -32.10 -9.82 -5.27
N ALA A 107 -31.53 -8.61 -5.13
CA ALA A 107 -30.52 -8.28 -4.14
C ALA A 107 -30.99 -8.52 -2.69
N GLU A 108 -32.19 -8.05 -2.37
CA GLU A 108 -32.80 -8.21 -1.05
C GLU A 108 -33.10 -9.69 -0.74
N THR A 109 -33.47 -10.47 -1.75
CA THR A 109 -33.70 -11.91 -1.60
C THR A 109 -32.42 -12.66 -1.24
N VAL A 110 -31.30 -12.34 -1.88
CA VAL A 110 -30.00 -12.97 -1.60
C VAL A 110 -29.49 -12.56 -0.22
N LEU A 111 -29.59 -11.26 0.13
CA LEU A 111 -29.23 -10.78 1.46
C LEU A 111 -30.05 -11.53 2.53
N ASN A 112 -31.38 -11.59 2.40
CA ASN A 112 -32.24 -12.33 3.31
C ASN A 112 -31.86 -13.81 3.44
N LEU A 113 -31.40 -14.44 2.35
CA LEU A 113 -30.93 -15.82 2.38
C LEU A 113 -29.64 -15.97 3.20
N ILE A 114 -28.70 -15.02 3.10
CA ILE A 114 -27.52 -14.96 3.99
C ILE A 114 -27.98 -14.82 5.45
N LEU A 115 -28.90 -13.89 5.74
CA LEU A 115 -29.33 -13.61 7.11
C LEU A 115 -29.97 -14.83 7.77
N ASN A 116 -30.79 -15.56 7.01
CA ASN A 116 -31.51 -16.74 7.49
C ASN A 116 -30.65 -18.01 7.52
N SER A 117 -29.45 -18.00 6.94
CA SER A 117 -28.58 -19.18 6.86
C SER A 117 -27.86 -19.53 8.16
N ASN A 118 -27.74 -18.57 9.09
CA ASN A 118 -26.91 -18.68 10.30
C ASN A 118 -25.42 -18.99 10.02
N ILE A 119 -24.93 -18.71 8.81
CA ILE A 119 -23.53 -18.84 8.44
C ILE A 119 -22.79 -17.54 8.77
N ARG A 120 -21.66 -17.67 9.47
CA ARG A 120 -20.76 -16.56 9.76
C ARG A 120 -19.63 -16.54 8.73
N PHE A 121 -19.47 -15.39 8.09
CA PHE A 121 -18.40 -15.04 7.20
C PHE A 121 -17.25 -14.39 8.01
N ASP A 122 -16.02 -14.62 7.59
CA ASP A 122 -14.90 -13.81 8.05
C ASP A 122 -14.83 -12.52 7.26
N SER A 123 -15.08 -12.58 5.95
CA SER A 123 -15.11 -11.43 5.07
C SER A 123 -16.31 -11.45 4.13
N LEU A 124 -16.96 -10.30 3.98
CA LEU A 124 -18.05 -10.10 3.04
C LEU A 124 -17.83 -8.82 2.24
N GLU A 125 -17.78 -8.94 0.91
CA GLU A 125 -17.72 -7.80 -0.01
C GLU A 125 -19.09 -7.59 -0.67
N LEU A 126 -19.63 -6.38 -0.56
CA LEU A 126 -20.90 -5.97 -1.14
C LEU A 126 -20.67 -4.83 -2.12
N SER A 127 -21.10 -5.00 -3.37
CA SER A 127 -20.92 -4.01 -4.44
C SER A 127 -22.23 -3.57 -5.09
N ASN A 128 -22.44 -2.27 -5.28
CA ASN A 128 -23.60 -1.67 -5.96
C ASN A 128 -24.97 -1.90 -5.28
N PHE A 129 -25.02 -2.02 -3.95
CA PHE A 129 -26.28 -2.21 -3.21
C PHE A 129 -26.84 -0.90 -2.65
N ARG A 130 -28.18 -0.79 -2.61
CA ARG A 130 -28.89 0.11 -1.70
C ARG A 130 -29.85 -0.75 -0.91
N GLY A 131 -29.73 -0.84 0.40
CA GLY A 131 -30.52 -1.83 1.12
C GLY A 131 -30.41 -1.86 2.63
N PRO A 132 -31.18 -2.78 3.25
CA PRO A 132 -31.26 -2.92 4.70
C PRO A 132 -29.94 -3.35 5.34
N ILE A 133 -29.92 -3.29 6.67
CA ILE A 133 -28.77 -3.56 7.54
C ILE A 133 -28.16 -4.93 7.23
N VAL A 134 -26.83 -4.99 7.13
CA VAL A 134 -26.08 -6.25 7.16
C VAL A 134 -25.98 -6.69 8.63
N PRO A 135 -26.56 -7.82 9.06
CA PRO A 135 -26.45 -8.30 10.44
C PRO A 135 -25.02 -8.71 10.78
N PRO A 136 -24.77 -9.20 12.02
CA PRO A 136 -23.48 -9.76 12.48
C PRO A 136 -23.03 -11.03 11.74
N VAL A 137 -23.16 -11.07 10.41
CA VAL A 137 -22.79 -12.20 9.58
C VAL A 137 -21.29 -12.18 9.28
N ALA A 138 -20.63 -11.02 9.34
CA ALA A 138 -19.23 -10.89 8.94
C ALA A 138 -18.37 -10.17 9.97
N THR A 139 -17.11 -10.61 10.10
CA THR A 139 -16.13 -9.94 10.96
C THR A 139 -15.45 -8.77 10.22
N ASN A 140 -15.28 -8.91 8.90
CA ASN A 140 -14.74 -7.89 8.01
C ASN A 140 -15.74 -7.62 6.88
N ILE A 141 -16.09 -6.36 6.66
CA ILE A 141 -17.02 -5.97 5.59
C ILE A 141 -16.33 -4.98 4.65
N LYS A 142 -16.48 -5.19 3.35
CA LYS A 142 -16.09 -4.24 2.32
C LYS A 142 -17.31 -3.83 1.52
N LEU A 143 -17.53 -2.52 1.40
CA LEU A 143 -18.63 -1.92 0.68
C LEU A 143 -18.07 -1.13 -0.49
N SER A 144 -18.57 -1.38 -1.69
CA SER A 144 -18.21 -0.64 -2.91
C SER A 144 -19.47 -0.11 -3.57
N SER A 145 -19.58 1.21 -3.72
CA SER A 145 -20.78 1.89 -4.23
C SER A 145 -22.06 1.35 -3.57
N THR A 146 -22.00 1.13 -2.25
CA THR A 146 -23.04 0.45 -1.48
C THR A 146 -23.44 1.27 -0.26
N ILE A 147 -24.71 1.64 -0.17
CA ILE A 147 -25.27 2.40 0.96
C ILE A 147 -26.10 1.46 1.84
N LEU A 148 -25.77 1.42 3.13
CA LEU A 148 -26.53 0.68 4.15
C LEU A 148 -27.43 1.63 4.95
N ASN A 149 -28.58 1.12 5.40
CA ASN A 149 -29.46 1.86 6.32
C ASN A 149 -28.85 2.07 7.71
N SER A 150 -27.87 1.24 8.11
CA SER A 150 -27.13 1.40 9.36
C SER A 150 -25.79 0.69 9.28
N TYR A 151 -24.75 1.31 9.85
CA TYR A 151 -23.40 0.76 9.97
C TYR A 151 -23.09 0.26 11.40
N ASN A 152 -24.09 0.27 12.30
CA ASN A 152 -23.96 -0.24 13.66
C ASN A 152 -24.14 -1.76 13.70
N ILE A 153 -23.15 -2.49 13.18
CA ILE A 153 -23.16 -3.95 13.05
C ILE A 153 -22.34 -4.55 14.20
N SER A 154 -22.99 -5.25 15.13
CA SER A 154 -22.30 -5.89 16.26
C SER A 154 -21.35 -6.99 15.80
N GLY A 155 -20.20 -7.12 16.48
CA GLY A 155 -19.18 -8.14 16.21
C GLY A 155 -18.27 -7.86 15.01
N MET A 156 -18.56 -6.81 14.23
CA MET A 156 -17.73 -6.37 13.11
C MET A 156 -16.46 -5.70 13.62
N LYS A 157 -15.30 -6.15 13.13
CA LYS A 157 -13.97 -5.65 13.50
C LYS A 157 -13.35 -4.74 12.46
N LYS A 158 -13.67 -4.97 11.17
CA LYS A 158 -13.17 -4.15 10.08
C LYS A 158 -14.27 -3.75 9.10
N LEU A 159 -14.26 -2.49 8.68
CA LEU A 159 -15.15 -1.95 7.67
C LEU A 159 -14.38 -1.09 6.67
N ASP A 160 -14.46 -1.44 5.39
CA ASP A 160 -13.93 -0.65 4.28
C ASP A 160 -15.10 -0.13 3.43
N ILE A 161 -15.26 1.19 3.33
CA ILE A 161 -16.29 1.85 2.51
C ILE A 161 -15.60 2.55 1.35
N LYS A 162 -16.04 2.26 0.13
CA LYS A 162 -15.62 2.96 -1.08
C LYS A 162 -16.84 3.41 -1.88
N MET A 163 -16.96 4.70 -2.18
CA MET A 163 -18.06 5.28 -2.93
C MET A 163 -17.54 5.97 -4.19
N ASP A 164 -17.91 5.43 -5.35
CA ASP A 164 -17.46 5.93 -6.65
C ASP A 164 -18.46 6.92 -7.29
N PHE A 165 -19.25 7.62 -6.49
CA PHE A 165 -20.20 8.64 -6.94
C PHE A 165 -20.06 9.91 -6.09
N SER A 166 -20.39 11.05 -6.69
CA SER A 166 -20.53 12.33 -5.98
C SER A 166 -21.99 12.55 -5.58
N ASP A 167 -22.18 13.17 -4.42
CA ASP A 167 -23.49 13.56 -3.91
C ASP A 167 -23.37 14.93 -3.23
N ASP A 168 -24.37 15.79 -3.43
CA ASP A 168 -24.42 17.12 -2.80
C ASP A 168 -24.99 17.03 -1.36
N GLU A 169 -25.60 15.89 -0.99
CA GLU A 169 -26.14 15.67 0.35
C GLU A 169 -25.07 15.27 1.36
N THR A 170 -25.15 15.85 2.57
CA THR A 170 -24.33 15.43 3.69
C THR A 170 -24.80 14.10 4.26
N HIS A 171 -23.89 13.13 4.35
CA HIS A 171 -24.18 11.79 4.85
C HIS A 171 -23.68 11.58 6.29
N GLU A 172 -24.54 11.05 7.16
CA GLU A 172 -24.18 10.73 8.54
C GLU A 172 -23.79 9.25 8.70
N TYR A 173 -22.63 9.01 9.31
CA TYR A 173 -22.13 7.66 9.60
C TYR A 173 -21.98 7.46 11.11
N THR A 174 -22.54 6.37 11.61
CA THR A 174 -22.36 5.91 13.00
C THR A 174 -22.10 4.41 13.02
N PHE A 175 -21.08 4.01 13.77
CA PHE A 175 -20.57 2.64 13.78
C PHE A 175 -20.73 1.96 15.14
N SER A 176 -20.58 0.62 15.13
CA SER A 176 -20.53 -0.16 16.36
C SER A 176 -19.25 0.10 17.15
N SER A 177 -19.35 0.04 18.48
CA SER A 177 -18.18 0.06 19.36
C SER A 177 -17.23 -1.12 19.18
N ASP A 178 -17.66 -2.20 18.51
CA ASP A 178 -16.82 -3.37 18.27
C ASP A 178 -15.74 -3.13 17.21
N LEU A 179 -15.90 -2.09 16.39
CA LEU A 179 -15.07 -1.78 15.24
C LEU A 179 -13.65 -1.33 15.65
N GLU A 180 -12.64 -1.92 15.02
CA GLU A 180 -11.22 -1.68 15.30
C GLU A 180 -10.48 -1.09 14.09
N ASP A 181 -10.93 -1.33 12.86
CA ASP A 181 -10.33 -0.83 11.62
C ASP A 181 -11.41 -0.25 10.70
N LEU A 182 -11.31 1.04 10.39
CA LEU A 182 -12.25 1.77 9.55
C LEU A 182 -11.52 2.43 8.38
N THR A 183 -11.95 2.14 7.16
CA THR A 183 -11.58 2.88 5.96
C THR A 183 -12.81 3.49 5.30
N ILE A 184 -12.76 4.77 4.96
CA ILE A 184 -13.79 5.47 4.17
C ILE A 184 -13.11 6.18 3.01
N ASP A 185 -13.59 5.95 1.79
CA ASP A 185 -13.16 6.60 0.56
C ASP A 185 -14.41 7.10 -0.18
N ALA A 186 -14.64 8.41 -0.16
CA ALA A 186 -15.86 9.03 -0.65
C ALA A 186 -15.65 10.48 -1.12
N ASN A 187 -16.32 10.90 -2.18
CA ASN A 187 -16.26 12.27 -2.71
C ASN A 187 -17.60 13.00 -2.50
N PHE A 188 -18.03 13.10 -1.24
CA PHE A 188 -19.19 13.86 -0.82
C PHE A 188 -19.05 14.26 0.65
N SER A 189 -19.83 15.25 1.07
CA SER A 189 -19.77 15.77 2.44
C SER A 189 -20.29 14.75 3.44
N MET A 190 -19.62 14.59 4.58
CA MET A 190 -20.01 13.59 5.57
C MET A 190 -19.76 14.02 7.01
N GLN A 191 -20.61 13.54 7.91
CA GLN A 191 -20.39 13.58 9.35
C GLN A 191 -20.16 12.15 9.86
N VAL A 192 -19.07 11.95 10.60
CA VAL A 192 -18.60 10.62 11.00
C VAL A 192 -18.48 10.56 12.51
N THR A 193 -19.38 9.82 13.16
CA THR A 193 -19.28 9.51 14.60
C THR A 193 -18.37 8.30 14.80
N LEU A 194 -17.15 8.55 15.27
CA LEU A 194 -16.10 7.55 15.41
C LEU A 194 -16.26 6.71 16.69
N PRO A 195 -16.19 5.37 16.62
CA PRO A 195 -16.23 4.54 17.82
C PRO A 195 -14.91 4.57 18.59
N PRO A 196 -14.94 4.46 19.94
CA PRO A 196 -13.76 4.67 20.79
C PRO A 196 -12.71 3.55 20.72
N ASN A 197 -13.07 2.37 20.21
CA ASN A 197 -12.18 1.20 20.16
C ASN A 197 -11.37 1.09 18.86
N LEU A 198 -11.46 2.09 17.97
CA LEU A 198 -10.67 2.09 16.73
C LEU A 198 -9.17 2.04 17.04
N ARG A 199 -8.49 1.13 16.36
CA ARG A 199 -7.03 0.99 16.32
C ARG A 199 -6.46 1.61 15.06
N LYS A 200 -7.24 1.60 13.97
CA LYS A 200 -6.88 2.17 12.67
C LYS A 200 -8.05 2.96 12.07
N LEU A 201 -7.75 4.15 11.58
CA LEU A 201 -8.67 5.00 10.83
C LEU A 201 -8.01 5.48 9.55
N CYS A 202 -8.67 5.28 8.42
CA CYS A 202 -8.30 5.83 7.12
C CYS A 202 -9.49 6.54 6.50
N VAL A 203 -9.39 7.84 6.24
CA VAL A 203 -10.45 8.60 5.58
C VAL A 203 -9.86 9.35 4.40
N ARG A 204 -10.47 9.15 3.23
CA ARG A 204 -10.12 9.86 2.00
C ARG A 204 -11.37 10.54 1.47
N ALA A 205 -11.32 11.85 1.45
CA ALA A 205 -12.37 12.69 0.89
C ALA A 205 -11.86 13.46 -0.32
N GLY A 206 -12.80 13.84 -1.19
CA GLY A 206 -12.58 14.90 -2.18
C GLY A 206 -12.54 16.27 -1.52
N TRP A 207 -12.93 17.32 -2.23
CA TRP A 207 -13.01 18.69 -1.71
C TRP A 207 -14.18 18.93 -0.75
N ASP A 208 -14.93 17.88 -0.46
CA ASP A 208 -16.08 17.91 0.42
C ASP A 208 -15.69 17.92 1.90
N SER A 209 -16.53 18.53 2.72
CA SER A 209 -16.28 18.64 4.15
C SER A 209 -16.48 17.30 4.87
N VAL A 210 -15.59 17.03 5.82
CA VAL A 210 -15.68 15.88 6.72
C VAL A 210 -15.68 16.38 8.16
N ASP A 211 -16.80 16.18 8.85
CA ASP A 211 -16.96 16.52 10.27
C ASP A 211 -16.83 15.24 11.12
N PHE A 212 -15.91 15.24 12.08
CA PHE A 212 -15.68 14.10 12.96
C PHE A 212 -16.24 14.36 14.36
N ILE A 213 -17.10 13.46 14.82
CA ILE A 213 -17.54 13.43 16.21
C ILE A 213 -16.81 12.28 16.88
N SER A 214 -15.86 12.61 17.77
CA SER A 214 -15.07 11.60 18.48
C SER A 214 -14.96 11.91 19.96
N GLN A 215 -14.81 10.84 20.75
CA GLN A 215 -14.27 10.93 22.11
C GLN A 215 -12.75 10.71 22.04
N GLU A 216 -12.06 10.78 23.18
CA GLU A 216 -10.64 10.42 23.25
C GLU A 216 -10.40 8.97 22.76
N MET A 217 -9.62 8.83 21.69
CA MET A 217 -9.37 7.59 20.98
C MET A 217 -8.09 6.91 21.50
N VAL A 218 -8.15 6.41 22.73
CA VAL A 218 -6.97 5.85 23.44
C VAL A 218 -6.34 4.62 22.76
N TYR A 219 -7.07 3.91 21.90
CA TYR A 219 -6.59 2.73 21.19
C TYR A 219 -6.10 3.01 19.77
N LEU A 220 -6.30 4.23 19.25
CA LEU A 220 -5.96 4.57 17.89
C LEU A 220 -4.43 4.67 17.74
N GLU A 221 -3.86 3.77 16.96
CA GLU A 221 -2.41 3.71 16.73
C GLU A 221 -2.04 4.18 15.31
N HIS A 222 -2.98 4.15 14.36
CA HIS A 222 -2.76 4.53 12.97
C HIS A 222 -3.88 5.43 12.43
N LEU A 223 -3.50 6.60 11.94
CA LEU A 223 -4.40 7.58 11.34
C LEU A 223 -3.89 7.96 9.95
N GLN A 224 -4.72 7.77 8.94
CA GLN A 224 -4.48 8.22 7.57
C GLN A 224 -5.62 9.13 7.12
N LEU A 225 -5.29 10.34 6.67
CA LEU A 225 -6.27 11.31 6.21
C LEU A 225 -5.87 11.85 4.84
N LYS A 226 -6.86 11.95 3.96
CA LYS A 226 -6.83 12.78 2.76
C LYS A 226 -8.03 13.72 2.81
N LEU A 227 -7.78 14.98 3.11
CA LEU A 227 -8.79 16.02 3.34
C LEU A 227 -8.25 17.32 2.72
N PRO A 228 -8.48 17.59 1.42
CA PRO A 228 -7.96 18.77 0.72
C PRO A 228 -8.28 20.11 1.39
N SER A 229 -9.50 20.26 1.92
CA SER A 229 -10.03 21.53 2.45
C SER A 229 -9.77 21.74 3.95
N ILE A 230 -8.81 21.04 4.55
CA ILE A 230 -8.51 21.18 5.98
C ILE A 230 -7.49 22.29 6.21
N GLU A 231 -7.87 23.34 6.93
CA GLU A 231 -6.96 24.45 7.25
C GLU A 231 -6.08 24.19 8.49
N SER A 232 -6.66 23.55 9.52
CA SER A 232 -5.98 23.24 10.79
C SER A 232 -6.30 21.83 11.25
N PHE A 233 -5.30 21.13 11.78
CA PHE A 233 -5.52 19.80 12.36
C PHE A 233 -6.43 19.83 13.61
N GLU A 234 -6.54 20.97 14.29
CA GLU A 234 -7.45 21.14 15.43
C GLU A 234 -8.91 20.90 15.04
N ASP A 235 -9.27 21.33 13.83
CA ASP A 235 -10.64 21.30 13.32
C ASP A 235 -11.14 19.87 13.07
N ILE A 236 -10.22 18.90 12.95
CA ILE A 236 -10.57 17.47 12.89
C ILE A 236 -11.18 16.99 14.21
N GLY A 237 -10.81 17.58 15.35
CA GLY A 237 -11.34 17.17 16.66
C GLY A 237 -10.99 15.73 17.10
N ILE A 238 -10.02 15.07 16.45
CA ILE A 238 -9.54 13.74 16.86
C ILE A 238 -8.44 13.88 17.91
N ILE A 239 -8.71 13.36 19.11
CA ILE A 239 -7.76 13.28 20.22
C ILE A 239 -7.30 11.82 20.34
N ALA A 240 -6.05 11.55 19.96
CA ALA A 240 -5.48 10.19 19.94
C ALA A 240 -4.11 10.14 20.63
N PRO A 241 -4.05 9.99 21.97
CA PRO A 241 -2.81 10.15 22.73
C PRO A 241 -1.75 9.09 22.41
N ASN A 242 -2.16 7.89 21.98
CA ASN A 242 -1.27 6.75 21.70
C ASN A 242 -0.98 6.55 20.21
N LEU A 243 -1.20 7.59 19.38
CA LEU A 243 -0.98 7.52 17.95
C LEU A 243 0.50 7.26 17.63
N LYS A 244 0.76 6.25 16.80
CA LYS A 244 2.13 5.84 16.39
C LYS A 244 2.43 6.19 14.93
N THR A 245 1.41 6.22 14.09
CA THR A 245 1.53 6.52 12.66
C THR A 245 0.50 7.55 12.23
N LEU A 246 0.98 8.62 11.61
CA LEU A 246 0.17 9.64 10.97
C LEU A 246 0.57 9.76 9.50
N VAL A 247 -0.43 9.64 8.62
CA VAL A 247 -0.26 9.81 7.17
C VAL A 247 -1.24 10.89 6.72
N LEU A 248 -0.73 11.98 6.18
CA LEU A 248 -1.53 13.03 5.54
C LEU A 248 -1.22 13.03 4.03
N THR A 249 -2.26 13.04 3.22
CA THR A 249 -2.14 12.95 1.76
C THR A 249 -3.10 13.94 1.11
N ASP A 250 -2.63 14.79 0.20
CA ASP A 250 -3.45 15.78 -0.50
C ASP A 250 -4.26 16.65 0.50
N CYS A 251 -3.63 17.09 1.59
CA CYS A 251 -4.19 18.08 2.53
C CYS A 251 -3.67 19.47 2.15
N GLU A 252 -4.19 20.00 1.05
CA GLU A 252 -3.65 21.17 0.34
C GLU A 252 -3.77 22.47 1.14
N GLU A 253 -4.87 22.66 1.88
CA GLU A 253 -5.10 23.88 2.68
C GLU A 253 -4.45 23.82 4.09
N LEU A 254 -3.82 22.70 4.45
CA LEU A 254 -3.24 22.49 5.77
C LEU A 254 -1.92 23.25 5.91
N SER A 255 -1.99 24.39 6.58
CA SER A 255 -0.83 25.26 6.83
C SER A 255 -0.35 25.23 8.28
N ASN A 256 -1.22 24.91 9.24
CA ASN A 256 -0.85 24.88 10.66
C ASN A 256 -0.66 23.45 11.20
N TYR A 257 0.60 23.09 11.48
CA TYR A 257 1.00 21.80 12.00
C TYR A 257 1.19 21.75 13.53
N ASP A 258 1.05 22.87 14.25
CA ASP A 258 1.41 22.93 15.67
C ASP A 258 0.64 21.94 16.55
N ASN A 259 -0.62 21.69 16.22
CA ASN A 259 -1.48 20.76 16.94
C ASN A 259 -1.05 19.29 16.79
N LEU A 260 -0.22 18.95 15.80
CA LEU A 260 0.37 17.61 15.70
C LEU A 260 1.35 17.32 16.84
N LYS A 261 1.87 18.35 17.53
CA LYS A 261 2.72 18.18 18.71
C LYS A 261 2.01 17.45 19.85
N GLN A 262 0.70 17.27 19.83
CA GLN A 262 0.01 16.44 20.82
C GLN A 262 0.40 14.95 20.74
N PHE A 263 0.83 14.47 19.57
CA PHE A 263 1.15 13.06 19.33
C PHE A 263 2.56 12.70 19.79
N GLN A 264 2.78 12.67 21.10
CA GLN A 264 4.10 12.45 21.72
C GLN A 264 4.69 11.05 21.44
N HIS A 265 3.84 10.06 21.17
CA HIS A 265 4.24 8.68 20.86
C HIS A 265 4.35 8.39 19.36
N LEU A 266 4.31 9.44 18.51
CA LEU A 266 4.38 9.31 17.07
C LEU A 266 5.76 8.77 16.66
N LYS A 267 5.76 7.66 15.91
CA LYS A 267 6.97 7.00 15.38
C LYS A 267 7.17 7.25 13.89
N HIS A 268 6.07 7.39 13.17
CA HIS A 268 6.07 7.51 11.72
C HIS A 268 5.17 8.67 11.30
N LEU A 269 5.75 9.65 10.60
CA LEU A 269 5.04 10.75 9.98
C LEU A 269 5.27 10.72 8.48
N VAL A 270 4.18 10.67 7.71
CA VAL A 270 4.20 10.71 6.25
C VAL A 270 3.32 11.87 5.79
N LEU A 271 3.89 12.75 4.97
CA LEU A 271 3.20 13.85 4.32
C LEU A 271 3.37 13.71 2.80
N THR A 272 2.27 13.77 2.06
CA THR A 272 2.28 13.60 0.60
C THR A 272 1.37 14.64 -0.02
N HIS A 273 1.90 15.47 -0.92
CA HIS A 273 1.21 16.62 -1.49
C HIS A 273 0.58 17.52 -0.41
N CYS A 274 1.38 17.87 0.60
CA CYS A 274 1.06 18.83 1.66
C CYS A 274 2.13 19.92 1.70
N GLU A 275 1.83 21.05 2.35
CA GLU A 275 2.85 22.05 2.70
C GLU A 275 3.93 21.42 3.60
N TYR A 276 5.18 21.86 3.46
CA TYR A 276 6.26 21.35 4.29
C TYR A 276 6.17 21.90 5.74
N PRO A 277 6.29 21.06 6.78
CA PRO A 277 5.97 21.47 8.15
C PRO A 277 7.19 22.10 8.87
N PHE A 278 7.67 23.27 8.42
CA PHE A 278 8.90 23.91 8.93
C PHE A 278 8.96 24.07 10.46
N SER A 279 7.83 24.41 11.10
CA SER A 279 7.74 24.64 12.55
C SER A 279 7.67 23.35 13.39
N LEU A 280 7.39 22.21 12.75
CA LEU A 280 7.01 20.97 13.43
C LEU A 280 8.20 20.13 13.85
N LEU A 281 9.19 19.98 12.97
CA LEU A 281 10.28 18.99 13.09
C LEU A 281 11.49 19.49 13.89
N ARG A 282 11.32 20.61 14.62
CA ARG A 282 12.41 21.23 15.36
C ARG A 282 13.06 20.28 16.38
N LYS A 283 14.36 20.43 16.60
CA LYS A 283 15.09 19.65 17.60
C LYS A 283 14.38 19.72 18.97
N GLY A 284 14.04 18.55 19.51
CA GLY A 284 13.35 18.42 20.80
C GLY A 284 11.84 18.19 20.69
N THR A 285 11.25 18.22 19.49
CA THR A 285 9.90 17.71 19.23
C THR A 285 9.95 16.21 18.90
N PHE A 286 8.81 15.52 19.05
CA PHE A 286 8.61 14.09 18.76
C PHE A 286 9.77 13.18 19.21
N SER A 287 9.86 12.95 20.52
CA SER A 287 10.93 12.13 21.10
C SER A 287 10.93 10.69 20.61
N GLU A 288 9.83 10.15 20.08
CA GLU A 288 9.76 8.78 19.56
C GLU A 288 9.80 8.69 18.03
N LEU A 289 9.93 9.81 17.30
CA LEU A 289 9.88 9.79 15.84
C LEU A 289 11.09 9.07 15.25
N GLU A 290 10.83 7.98 14.54
CA GLU A 290 11.84 7.13 13.91
C GLU A 290 11.90 7.35 12.39
N SER A 291 10.78 7.73 11.75
CA SER A 291 10.76 8.03 10.31
C SER A 291 9.93 9.25 9.96
N PHE A 292 10.45 10.04 9.03
CA PHE A 292 9.76 11.16 8.39
C PHE A 292 9.90 11.03 6.88
N GLU A 293 8.76 11.06 6.19
CA GLU A 293 8.68 10.95 4.74
C GLU A 293 7.83 12.11 4.20
N TYR A 294 8.41 12.89 3.29
CA TYR A 294 7.77 14.02 2.65
C TYR A 294 7.83 13.86 1.13
N THR A 295 6.67 13.97 0.48
CA THR A 295 6.56 14.11 -0.97
C THR A 295 5.83 15.41 -1.26
N ALA A 296 6.49 16.34 -1.95
CA ALA A 296 5.94 17.65 -2.29
C ALA A 296 4.73 17.53 -3.22
N GLY A 297 3.82 18.51 -3.13
CA GLY A 297 2.77 18.75 -4.12
C GLY A 297 3.33 19.31 -5.43
N GLU A 298 2.50 19.40 -6.47
CA GLU A 298 2.87 20.09 -7.72
C GLU A 298 3.02 21.61 -7.52
N ASP A 299 2.37 22.18 -6.51
CA ASP A 299 2.33 23.63 -6.26
C ASP A 299 3.45 24.17 -5.36
N VAL A 300 4.39 23.33 -4.91
CA VAL A 300 5.51 23.76 -4.05
C VAL A 300 6.44 24.69 -4.84
N HIS A 301 6.63 25.91 -4.35
CA HIS A 301 7.45 26.90 -5.03
C HIS A 301 8.94 26.56 -4.85
N PRO A 302 9.79 26.79 -5.86
CA PRO A 302 11.23 26.50 -5.78
C PRO A 302 11.96 27.17 -4.61
N ASP A 303 11.41 28.25 -4.06
CA ASP A 303 12.03 29.07 -3.02
C ASP A 303 11.48 28.78 -1.60
N ASP A 304 10.54 27.85 -1.46
CA ASP A 304 9.88 27.59 -0.16
C ASP A 304 10.87 27.12 0.94
N PHE A 305 12.05 26.64 0.54
CA PHE A 305 13.05 26.07 1.45
C PHE A 305 14.31 26.94 1.63
N THR A 306 14.39 28.12 1.00
CA THR A 306 15.65 28.89 0.97
C THR A 306 16.01 29.55 2.30
N ASP A 307 15.00 30.00 3.05
CA ASP A 307 15.22 30.87 4.21
C ASP A 307 15.05 30.14 5.56
N GLU A 308 14.63 28.87 5.53
CA GLU A 308 14.23 28.11 6.72
C GLU A 308 15.21 26.98 7.07
N LEU A 309 15.57 26.90 8.35
CA LEU A 309 16.45 25.86 8.87
C LEU A 309 15.71 24.51 8.96
N LEU A 310 16.15 23.54 8.17
CA LEU A 310 15.68 22.15 8.23
C LEU A 310 16.37 21.39 9.36
N THR A 311 15.72 21.37 10.51
CA THR A 311 16.10 20.53 11.65
C THR A 311 15.14 19.37 11.82
N PHE A 312 15.63 18.31 12.46
CA PHE A 312 14.87 17.08 12.67
C PHE A 312 14.95 16.59 14.13
N PRO A 313 13.98 15.78 14.59
CA PRO A 313 14.03 15.11 15.88
C PRO A 313 15.27 14.22 16.05
N ALA A 314 15.78 14.15 17.28
CA ALA A 314 17.06 13.51 17.57
C ALA A 314 17.06 11.98 17.41
N ASN A 315 15.89 11.32 17.38
CA ASN A 315 15.76 9.87 17.25
C ASN A 315 15.41 9.40 15.83
N LEU A 316 15.42 10.32 14.85
CA LEU A 316 15.06 10.02 13.47
C LEU A 316 16.09 9.08 12.82
N LYS A 317 15.62 7.93 12.35
CA LYS A 317 16.43 6.88 11.70
C LYS A 317 16.31 6.90 10.18
N LYS A 318 15.14 7.31 9.66
CA LYS A 318 14.83 7.42 8.23
C LYS A 318 14.30 8.81 7.89
N LEU A 319 14.90 9.43 6.87
CA LEU A 319 14.47 10.69 6.29
C LEU A 319 14.32 10.51 4.78
N THR A 320 13.12 10.79 4.26
CA THR A 320 12.85 10.85 2.82
C THR A 320 12.24 12.20 2.48
N ILE A 321 12.83 12.93 1.54
CA ILE A 321 12.30 14.16 0.96
C ILE A 321 12.29 14.02 -0.55
N HIS A 322 11.12 14.08 -1.16
CA HIS A 322 10.94 14.01 -2.60
C HIS A 322 10.16 15.22 -3.11
N CYS A 323 10.84 16.11 -3.83
CA CYS A 323 10.19 17.26 -4.45
C CYS A 323 9.74 16.93 -5.89
N CYS A 324 8.63 17.53 -6.35
CA CYS A 324 8.16 17.37 -7.73
C CYS A 324 9.06 18.15 -8.69
N ASP A 325 9.32 19.41 -8.34
CA ASP A 325 10.30 20.26 -9.02
C ASP A 325 11.58 20.43 -8.20
N PHE A 326 12.62 20.92 -8.87
CA PHE A 326 13.91 21.19 -8.25
C PHE A 326 13.81 22.40 -7.32
N VAL A 327 13.73 22.14 -6.01
CA VAL A 327 13.58 23.16 -4.95
C VAL A 327 14.94 23.57 -4.40
N ASN A 328 15.17 24.87 -4.24
CA ASN A 328 16.39 25.44 -3.66
C ASN A 328 16.46 25.15 -2.16
N LEU A 329 17.53 24.52 -1.73
CA LEU A 329 17.84 24.25 -0.33
C LEU A 329 19.26 24.69 -0.03
N ASP A 330 19.40 25.60 0.93
CA ASP A 330 20.70 25.96 1.48
C ASP A 330 21.28 24.78 2.27
N LEU A 331 22.47 24.33 1.90
CA LEU A 331 23.16 23.23 2.58
C LEU A 331 23.46 23.54 4.04
N GLU A 332 23.73 24.81 4.39
CA GLU A 332 23.92 25.24 5.77
C GLU A 332 22.62 25.12 6.58
N ASN A 333 21.46 25.15 5.90
CA ASN A 333 20.16 24.98 6.51
C ASN A 333 19.76 23.51 6.73
N LEU A 334 20.49 22.54 6.16
CA LEU A 334 20.18 21.11 6.32
C LEU A 334 20.95 20.46 7.48
N ILE A 335 20.30 20.32 8.64
CA ILE A 335 20.92 19.71 9.83
C ILE A 335 20.39 18.30 10.06
N LEU A 336 21.15 17.31 9.57
CA LEU A 336 20.82 15.89 9.75
C LEU A 336 21.14 15.39 11.16
N PRO A 337 20.24 14.60 11.81
CA PRO A 337 20.50 14.03 13.12
C PRO A 337 21.53 12.90 13.03
N SER A 338 22.33 12.73 14.08
CA SER A 338 23.38 11.69 14.10
C SER A 338 22.81 10.26 14.15
N THR A 339 21.57 10.07 14.55
CA THR A 339 20.87 8.77 14.58
C THR A 339 20.40 8.31 13.20
N LEU A 340 20.50 9.17 12.19
CA LEU A 340 20.04 8.87 10.84
C LEU A 340 20.85 7.74 10.20
N THR A 341 20.14 6.73 9.72
CA THR A 341 20.72 5.55 9.05
C THR A 341 20.30 5.46 7.59
N GLN A 342 19.16 6.07 7.23
CA GLN A 342 18.62 6.08 5.88
C GLN A 342 18.30 7.52 5.47
N LEU A 343 18.88 7.97 4.35
CA LEU A 343 18.68 9.29 3.78
C LEU A 343 18.32 9.18 2.30
N GLU A 344 17.14 9.69 1.95
CA GLU A 344 16.68 9.80 0.57
C GLU A 344 16.29 11.24 0.25
N LEU A 345 16.99 11.88 -0.67
CA LEU A 345 16.75 13.26 -1.09
C LEU A 345 16.60 13.30 -2.61
N HIS A 346 15.45 13.76 -3.10
CA HIS A 346 15.12 13.74 -4.51
C HIS A 346 14.65 15.11 -5.02
N HIS A 347 15.22 15.51 -6.16
CA HIS A 347 14.92 16.75 -6.86
C HIS A 347 15.15 17.99 -5.99
N LEU A 348 16.33 18.08 -5.36
CA LEU A 348 16.78 19.28 -4.64
C LEU A 348 17.86 20.02 -5.45
N ILE A 349 17.85 21.36 -5.36
CA ILE A 349 18.92 22.25 -5.80
C ILE A 349 19.68 22.66 -4.55
N PHE A 350 20.91 22.21 -4.44
CA PHE A 350 21.82 22.73 -3.44
C PHE A 350 22.52 23.97 -4.01
N ASP A 351 22.61 24.99 -3.19
CA ASP A 351 23.43 26.16 -3.42
C ASP A 351 24.94 25.83 -3.39
N ASP A 352 25.77 26.86 -3.57
CA ASP A 352 27.20 26.69 -3.68
C ASP A 352 27.82 26.33 -2.31
N GLY A 353 28.03 25.03 -2.08
CA GLY A 353 28.66 24.52 -0.87
C GLY A 353 29.08 23.06 -0.99
N TYR A 354 29.69 22.54 0.07
CA TYR A 354 30.07 21.13 0.15
C TYR A 354 29.00 20.32 0.90
N PHE A 355 28.62 19.19 0.31
CA PHE A 355 27.68 18.25 0.91
C PHE A 355 28.40 17.29 1.86
N TYR A 356 27.89 17.13 3.09
CA TYR A 356 28.47 16.23 4.09
C TYR A 356 27.52 15.09 4.43
N LEU A 357 28.05 13.86 4.45
CA LEU A 357 27.32 12.67 4.89
C LEU A 357 27.68 12.35 6.33
N SER A 358 26.67 12.09 7.18
CA SER A 358 26.90 11.69 8.57
C SER A 358 27.44 10.25 8.66
N GLU A 359 28.23 9.98 9.70
CA GLU A 359 28.99 8.73 9.83
C GLU A 359 28.13 7.47 10.01
N ASN A 360 26.90 7.62 10.54
CA ASN A 360 26.00 6.50 10.84
C ASN A 360 25.10 6.09 9.65
N LEU A 361 25.20 6.79 8.51
CA LEU A 361 24.42 6.47 7.33
C LEU A 361 24.79 5.10 6.75
N GLN A 362 23.77 4.28 6.55
CA GLN A 362 23.84 2.95 5.94
C GLN A 362 23.31 3.00 4.50
N HIS A 363 22.23 3.74 4.29
CA HIS A 363 21.57 3.86 3.00
C HIS A 363 21.47 5.34 2.62
N VAL A 364 22.06 5.71 1.47
CA VAL A 364 22.03 7.08 0.95
C VAL A 364 21.59 7.04 -0.51
N HIS A 365 20.54 7.78 -0.83
CA HIS A 365 20.09 8.01 -2.19
C HIS A 365 19.82 9.49 -2.40
N ILE A 366 20.66 10.15 -3.20
CA ILE A 366 20.53 11.58 -3.48
C ILE A 366 20.42 11.79 -4.98
N LYS A 367 19.35 12.48 -5.38
CA LYS A 367 19.12 12.97 -6.74
C LYS A 367 18.97 14.49 -6.71
N ALA A 368 19.96 15.22 -7.22
CA ALA A 368 20.02 16.68 -7.13
C ALA A 368 20.42 17.34 -8.46
N THR A 369 20.46 18.66 -8.54
CA THR A 369 21.05 19.37 -9.70
C THR A 369 22.57 19.40 -9.62
N LYS A 370 23.11 19.75 -8.45
CA LYS A 370 24.54 19.87 -8.18
C LYS A 370 24.90 19.18 -6.87
N LEU A 371 26.00 18.44 -6.86
CA LEU A 371 26.60 17.89 -5.64
C LEU A 371 28.09 18.20 -5.66
N THR A 372 28.58 18.92 -4.67
CA THR A 372 30.01 19.20 -4.52
C THR A 372 30.50 18.58 -3.22
N PHE A 373 31.63 17.89 -3.27
CA PHE A 373 32.26 17.26 -2.12
C PHE A 373 33.69 17.76 -1.99
N ASP A 374 34.06 18.13 -0.76
CA ASP A 374 35.39 18.65 -0.47
C ASP A 374 36.47 17.55 -0.55
N SER A 375 37.73 17.96 -0.45
CA SER A 375 38.87 17.03 -0.45
C SER A 375 38.89 16.04 0.72
N SER A 376 38.14 16.31 1.80
CA SER A 376 38.07 15.49 3.02
C SER A 376 36.97 14.43 2.96
N PHE A 377 36.07 14.49 1.98
CA PHE A 377 34.94 13.59 1.81
C PHE A 377 35.32 12.12 1.96
N ARG A 378 34.50 11.38 2.70
CA ARG A 378 34.59 9.92 2.87
C ARG A 378 33.20 9.32 2.78
N ILE A 379 33.12 8.09 2.27
CA ILE A 379 31.92 7.28 2.39
C ILE A 379 31.74 6.89 3.87
N PRO A 380 30.54 7.03 4.45
CA PRO A 380 30.29 6.66 5.84
C PRO A 380 30.75 5.23 6.15
N PRO A 381 31.39 4.96 7.30
CA PRO A 381 32.00 3.67 7.61
C PRO A 381 31.00 2.51 7.67
N MET A 382 29.72 2.79 7.97
CA MET A 382 28.63 1.80 8.01
C MET A 382 27.81 1.76 6.71
N ALA A 383 28.21 2.48 5.67
CA ALA A 383 27.46 2.53 4.42
C ALA A 383 27.36 1.15 3.77
N GLU A 384 26.14 0.75 3.43
CA GLU A 384 25.83 -0.44 2.66
C GLU A 384 25.46 -0.07 1.22
N GLN A 385 24.73 1.03 1.03
CA GLN A 385 24.26 1.50 -0.27
C GLN A 385 24.43 3.01 -0.41
N ILE A 386 25.19 3.42 -1.43
CA ILE A 386 25.37 4.83 -1.79
C ILE A 386 24.95 5.02 -3.25
N LYS A 387 23.98 5.89 -3.49
CA LYS A 387 23.53 6.28 -4.82
C LYS A 387 23.45 7.80 -4.92
N LEU A 388 24.41 8.39 -5.60
CA LEU A 388 24.48 9.83 -5.85
C LEU A 388 24.26 10.08 -7.33
N SER A 389 23.27 10.89 -7.66
CA SER A 389 22.97 11.28 -9.03
C SER A 389 22.69 12.76 -9.11
N ALA A 390 23.37 13.46 -10.02
CA ALA A 390 23.07 14.87 -10.26
C ALA A 390 23.31 15.29 -11.71
N THR A 391 22.92 16.51 -12.08
CA THR A 391 23.34 17.10 -13.36
C THR A 391 24.86 17.32 -13.35
N CYS A 392 25.40 17.82 -12.23
CA CYS A 392 26.83 18.00 -11.98
C CYS A 392 27.21 17.40 -10.62
N VAL A 393 28.12 16.41 -10.61
CA VAL A 393 28.69 15.85 -9.37
C VAL A 393 30.19 16.12 -9.39
N THR A 394 30.70 16.87 -8.41
CA THR A 394 32.11 17.28 -8.32
C THR A 394 32.73 16.79 -7.02
N PHE A 395 33.91 16.18 -7.14
CA PHE A 395 34.76 15.82 -6.00
C PHE A 395 36.07 16.58 -6.15
N GLU A 396 36.47 17.36 -5.15
CA GLU A 396 37.81 17.98 -5.14
C GLU A 396 38.92 16.92 -5.08
N SER A 397 38.61 15.79 -4.46
CA SER A 397 39.51 14.65 -4.34
C SER A 397 38.74 13.33 -4.47
N TRP A 398 39.29 12.40 -5.25
CA TRP A 398 38.78 11.03 -5.37
C TRP A 398 39.39 10.09 -4.32
N ASP A 399 40.08 10.62 -3.30
CA ASP A 399 40.76 9.83 -2.26
C ASP A 399 39.83 8.88 -1.49
N PHE A 400 38.53 9.23 -1.39
CA PHE A 400 37.51 8.35 -0.79
C PHE A 400 37.46 6.95 -1.44
N MET A 401 37.82 6.83 -2.73
CA MET A 401 37.83 5.56 -3.45
C MET A 401 38.88 4.57 -2.91
N TYR A 402 39.91 5.04 -2.19
CA TYR A 402 40.91 4.17 -1.56
C TYR A 402 40.51 3.71 -0.15
N HIS A 403 39.43 4.26 0.38
CA HIS A 403 38.96 4.07 1.75
C HIS A 403 37.50 3.59 1.79
N LEU A 404 37.06 2.85 0.76
CA LEU A 404 35.71 2.29 0.70
C LEU A 404 35.47 1.30 1.85
N PRO A 405 34.32 1.39 2.56
CA PRO A 405 34.04 0.51 3.68
C PRO A 405 33.71 -0.92 3.23
N ASN A 406 34.05 -1.90 4.06
CA ASN A 406 33.82 -3.32 3.75
C ASN A 406 32.34 -3.71 3.76
N SER A 407 31.47 -2.92 4.40
CA SER A 407 30.01 -3.09 4.40
C SER A 407 29.38 -2.71 3.07
N LEU A 408 30.08 -1.98 2.20
CA LEU A 408 29.51 -1.44 0.97
C LEU A 408 29.14 -2.56 0.00
N THR A 409 27.84 -2.68 -0.27
CA THR A 409 27.26 -3.63 -1.23
C THR A 409 26.93 -2.98 -2.57
N SER A 410 26.71 -1.65 -2.57
CA SER A 410 26.27 -0.91 -3.74
C SER A 410 26.84 0.51 -3.76
N LEU A 411 27.51 0.89 -4.86
CA LEU A 411 28.02 2.24 -5.10
C LEU A 411 27.64 2.72 -6.50
N HIS A 412 26.77 3.72 -6.56
CA HIS A 412 26.32 4.32 -7.81
C HIS A 412 26.60 5.82 -7.79
N LEU A 413 27.44 6.27 -8.73
CA LEU A 413 27.75 7.67 -8.96
C LEU A 413 27.34 8.01 -10.40
N ALA A 414 26.48 9.01 -10.56
CA ALA A 414 25.99 9.42 -11.87
C ALA A 414 25.97 10.95 -12.01
N THR A 415 26.52 11.44 -13.11
CA THR A 415 26.45 12.84 -13.54
C THR A 415 25.95 12.92 -14.99
N ILE A 416 25.39 14.05 -15.40
CA ILE A 416 25.07 14.34 -16.81
C ILE A 416 26.26 15.05 -17.47
N ASP A 417 27.00 15.84 -16.70
CA ASP A 417 28.21 16.52 -17.15
C ASP A 417 29.31 15.53 -17.55
N LYS A 418 29.52 15.41 -18.86
CA LYS A 418 30.47 14.47 -19.48
C LYS A 418 31.92 14.93 -19.42
N GLU A 419 32.17 16.14 -18.93
CA GLU A 419 33.50 16.76 -18.91
C GLU A 419 34.15 16.67 -17.53
N ASN A 420 33.63 15.86 -16.61
CA ASN A 420 34.21 15.70 -15.28
C ASN A 420 35.19 14.51 -15.21
N PRO A 421 36.52 14.74 -15.34
CA PRO A 421 37.51 13.67 -15.30
C PRO A 421 37.63 13.06 -13.90
N ILE A 422 37.82 11.73 -13.86
CA ILE A 422 38.18 11.07 -12.61
C ILE A 422 39.68 11.21 -12.34
N HIS A 423 40.03 11.58 -11.10
CA HIS A 423 41.41 11.82 -10.69
C HIS A 423 41.89 10.77 -9.68
N ILE A 424 42.18 9.57 -10.18
CA ILE A 424 42.79 8.48 -9.41
C ILE A 424 44.25 8.24 -9.84
N ASN A 425 45.11 7.92 -8.88
CA ASN A 425 46.56 7.75 -9.06
C ASN A 425 47.07 6.40 -8.52
N GLN A 426 46.22 5.60 -7.89
CA GLN A 426 46.54 4.27 -7.37
C GLN A 426 45.44 3.27 -7.74
N ARG A 427 45.75 1.97 -7.66
CA ARG A 427 44.77 0.92 -7.95
C ARG A 427 43.73 0.83 -6.85
N ILE A 428 42.44 0.86 -7.22
CA ILE A 428 41.33 0.72 -6.28
C ILE A 428 41.29 -0.70 -5.69
N LYS A 429 41.04 -0.75 -4.37
CA LYS A 429 40.72 -1.98 -3.65
C LYS A 429 39.22 -2.01 -3.40
N TRP A 430 38.52 -2.85 -4.15
CA TRP A 430 37.07 -2.98 -4.02
C TRP A 430 36.69 -3.79 -2.77
N PRO A 431 35.62 -3.39 -2.05
CA PRO A 431 35.04 -4.18 -0.97
C PRO A 431 34.60 -5.57 -1.48
N LEU A 432 34.83 -6.62 -0.69
CA LEU A 432 34.48 -8.00 -1.05
C LEU A 432 32.97 -8.22 -1.21
N MET A 433 32.15 -7.41 -0.53
CA MET A 433 30.69 -7.51 -0.56
C MET A 433 30.04 -6.66 -1.66
N LEU A 434 30.84 -5.92 -2.43
CA LEU A 434 30.34 -5.01 -3.47
C LEU A 434 29.73 -5.82 -4.62
N GLY A 435 28.40 -5.88 -4.67
CA GLY A 435 27.64 -6.57 -5.71
C GLY A 435 27.19 -5.66 -6.85
N SER A 436 27.21 -4.34 -6.66
CA SER A 436 26.82 -3.37 -7.68
C SER A 436 27.71 -2.13 -7.68
N PHE A 437 28.22 -1.76 -8.85
CA PHE A 437 28.98 -0.54 -9.06
C PHE A 437 28.52 0.18 -10.33
N THR A 438 28.33 1.49 -10.27
CA THR A 438 28.04 2.33 -11.43
C THR A 438 28.81 3.62 -11.35
N LEU A 439 29.50 3.96 -12.44
CA LEU A 439 30.11 5.27 -12.67
C LEU A 439 29.63 5.78 -14.02
N LYS A 440 28.65 6.68 -14.01
CA LYS A 440 27.97 7.15 -15.23
C LYS A 440 28.23 8.64 -15.43
N GLY A 441 28.61 9.01 -16.65
CA GLY A 441 28.78 10.41 -17.05
C GLY A 441 30.14 11.01 -16.72
N PHE A 442 31.04 10.31 -16.03
CA PHE A 442 32.40 10.81 -15.79
C PHE A 442 33.33 10.51 -16.99
N ASP A 443 34.32 11.37 -17.21
CA ASP A 443 35.37 11.14 -18.21
C ASP A 443 36.42 10.17 -17.65
N ILE A 444 36.49 8.99 -18.29
CA ILE A 444 37.37 7.89 -17.90
C ILE A 444 38.33 7.61 -19.05
N ASN A 445 39.55 8.09 -18.92
CA ASN A 445 40.62 7.75 -19.85
C ASN A 445 41.19 6.34 -19.59
N CYS A 446 42.04 5.86 -20.50
CA CYS A 446 42.60 4.50 -20.42
C CYS A 446 43.40 4.25 -19.12
N ASN A 447 44.17 5.25 -18.66
CA ASN A 447 44.94 5.12 -17.42
C ASN A 447 44.01 5.00 -16.20
N ALA A 448 42.97 5.83 -16.13
CA ALA A 448 41.98 5.76 -15.07
C ALA A 448 41.23 4.42 -15.08
N LEU A 449 40.89 3.89 -16.26
CA LEU A 449 40.25 2.57 -16.38
C LEU A 449 41.13 1.44 -15.81
N GLU A 450 42.45 1.48 -16.02
CA GLU A 450 43.38 0.52 -15.43
C GLU A 450 43.47 0.66 -13.91
N LEU A 451 43.47 1.90 -13.40
CA LEU A 451 43.55 2.20 -11.97
C LEU A 451 42.24 1.87 -11.22
N LEU A 452 41.08 1.90 -11.89
CA LEU A 452 39.82 1.37 -11.35
C LEU A 452 39.91 -0.13 -11.02
N ASN A 453 40.86 -0.87 -11.59
CA ASN A 453 41.18 -2.25 -11.20
C ASN A 453 39.95 -3.20 -11.26
N MET A 454 39.10 -3.02 -12.27
CA MET A 454 37.82 -3.73 -12.42
C MET A 454 37.96 -5.27 -12.51
N LYS A 455 39.15 -5.79 -12.85
CA LYS A 455 39.40 -7.25 -12.88
C LYS A 455 39.34 -7.91 -11.50
N ASN A 456 39.54 -7.13 -10.44
CA ASN A 456 39.46 -7.61 -9.06
C ASN A 456 38.07 -7.33 -8.44
N LEU A 457 37.12 -6.85 -9.23
CA LEU A 457 35.74 -6.67 -8.84
C LEU A 457 35.00 -7.98 -9.11
N ASP A 458 34.67 -8.72 -8.06
CA ASP A 458 33.92 -9.98 -8.16
C ASP A 458 32.41 -9.71 -8.03
N LEU A 459 31.80 -9.23 -9.12
CA LEU A 459 30.35 -9.01 -9.18
C LEU A 459 29.65 -10.36 -9.28
N LYS A 460 28.87 -10.71 -8.25
CA LYS A 460 28.06 -11.94 -8.22
C LYS A 460 26.74 -11.82 -8.96
#